data_AF-A0A848YG60-F1
#
_entry.id   AF-A0A848YG60-F1
#
_cell.length_a   1.000
_cell.length_b   1.000
_cell.length_c   1.000
_cell.angle_alpha   90.00
_cell.angle_beta   90.00
_cell.angle_gamma   90.00
#
_symmetry.space_group_name_H-M   'P 1'
#
loop_
_entity.id
_entity.type
_entity.pdbx_description
1 polymer ?
#
loop_
_entity_poly.entity_id
_entity_poly.type
_entity_poly.pdbx_seq_one_letter_code
_entity_poly.pdbx_strand_id
1 'polypeptide(L)'
;MNDTTAASGALDGGIATKHYRIGTHRVVSPVQTLERVEPYLAEMGITRLANVTGLDRVGIPVVMAMRPNSRSVAVSQGKGVDLDAAKASAVMESVESWHAERIDLPTLYGSYNDLRGTRQVADPTQFPKTRSSRFHPDLKILWIESVNLCTAEPWGIPYEMVHT
;
A
#
# COMPACT_ATOMS: atom_id res chain seq x y z
N MET A 1 -28.54 21.57 -3.92
CA MET A 1 -27.14 22.01 -4.06
C MET A 1 -26.37 21.24 -3.01
N ASN A 2 -25.72 20.15 -3.42
CA ASN A 2 -25.08 19.21 -2.51
C ASN A 2 -23.75 19.79 -2.04
N ASP A 3 -23.66 20.06 -0.74
CA ASP A 3 -22.40 20.23 -0.02
C ASP A 3 -21.60 18.93 -0.14
N THR A 4 -20.53 18.98 -0.92
CA THR A 4 -19.52 17.94 -0.96
C THR A 4 -18.46 18.35 0.06
N THR A 5 -18.71 18.04 1.33
CA THR A 5 -17.67 18.05 2.36
C THR A 5 -16.68 16.95 2.01
N ALA A 6 -15.57 17.33 1.38
CA ALA A 6 -14.38 16.52 1.33
C ALA A 6 -14.04 16.14 2.76
N ALA A 7 -14.12 14.84 3.07
CA ALA A 7 -13.71 14.33 4.35
C ALA A 7 -12.21 14.60 4.50
N SER A 8 -11.87 15.67 5.20
CA SER A 8 -10.51 15.92 5.67
C SER A 8 -10.22 14.83 6.71
N GLY A 9 -9.73 13.68 6.24
CA GLY A 9 -9.12 12.67 7.09
C GLY A 9 -7.82 13.23 7.62
N ALA A 10 -7.90 14.18 8.56
CA ALA A 10 -6.77 14.54 9.39
C ALA A 10 -6.29 13.24 10.03
N LEU A 11 -5.05 12.85 9.73
CA LEU A 11 -4.40 11.74 10.39
C LEU A 11 -4.31 12.11 11.86
N ASP A 12 -5.24 11.63 12.67
CA ASP A 12 -5.19 11.79 14.12
C ASP A 12 -3.96 11.04 14.61
N GLY A 13 -2.84 11.77 14.74
CA GLY A 13 -1.52 11.29 15.09
C GLY A 13 -1.41 10.86 16.55
N GLY A 14 -2.46 10.27 17.11
CA GLY A 14 -2.47 9.72 18.45
C GLY A 14 -1.27 8.79 18.63
N ILE A 15 -0.55 8.98 19.74
CA ILE A 15 0.62 8.16 20.06
C ILE A 15 0.12 6.74 20.37
N ALA A 16 0.20 5.85 19.38
CA ALA A 16 -0.11 4.44 19.58
C ALA A 16 1.08 3.72 20.22
N THR A 17 0.85 3.06 21.37
CA THR A 17 1.90 2.31 22.06
C THR A 17 2.17 0.97 21.36
N LYS A 18 3.45 0.66 21.11
CA LYS A 18 3.88 -0.61 20.52
C LYS A 18 3.89 -1.72 21.58
N HIS A 19 2.88 -2.60 21.54
CA HIS A 19 2.72 -3.71 22.46
C HIS A 19 3.41 -5.01 22.01
N TYR A 20 3.76 -5.16 20.74
CA TYR A 20 4.44 -6.35 20.22
C TYR A 20 5.78 -5.95 19.56
N ARG A 21 6.87 -6.61 19.99
CA ARG A 21 8.26 -6.27 19.58
C ARG A 21 9.11 -7.48 19.18
N ILE A 22 8.52 -8.67 19.10
CA ILE A 22 9.26 -9.90 18.77
C ILE A 22 9.34 -10.00 17.24
N GLY A 23 10.53 -9.80 16.67
CA GLY A 23 10.77 -9.82 15.22
C GLY A 23 10.16 -8.66 14.40
N THR A 24 9.16 -7.94 14.95
CA THR A 24 8.51 -6.78 14.34
C THR A 24 8.00 -5.82 15.42
N HIS A 25 7.79 -4.55 15.07
CA HIS A 25 7.21 -3.54 15.96
C HIS A 25 5.75 -3.26 15.58
N ARG A 26 4.79 -3.68 16.42
CA ARG A 26 3.35 -3.55 16.15
C ARG A 26 2.60 -3.12 17.42
N VAL A 27 1.41 -2.56 17.22
CA VAL A 27 0.49 -2.17 18.30
C VAL A 27 -0.31 -3.36 18.86
N VAL A 28 -0.38 -4.47 18.10
CA VAL A 28 -1.04 -5.73 18.48
C VAL A 28 -0.19 -6.91 18.01
N SER A 29 -0.48 -8.12 18.52
CA SER A 29 0.22 -9.34 18.11
C SER A 29 -0.17 -9.78 16.69
N PRO A 30 0.64 -10.62 16.02
CA PRO A 30 0.29 -11.23 14.73
C PRO A 30 -1.03 -11.99 14.76
N VAL A 31 -1.32 -12.73 15.84
CA VAL A 31 -2.59 -13.46 16.03
C VAL A 31 -3.76 -12.48 16.02
N GLN A 32 -3.68 -11.41 16.81
CA GLN A 32 -4.72 -10.37 16.85
C GLN A 32 -4.86 -9.65 15.51
N THR A 33 -3.77 -9.46 14.76
CA THR A 33 -3.84 -8.94 13.38
C THR A 33 -4.63 -9.89 12.49
N LEU A 34 -4.33 -11.20 12.51
CA LEU A 34 -5.01 -12.21 11.72
C LEU A 34 -6.52 -12.25 12.04
N GLU A 35 -6.88 -12.29 13.32
CA GLU A 35 -8.29 -12.27 13.78
C GLU A 35 -9.04 -11.04 13.26
N ARG A 36 -8.38 -9.87 13.21
CA ARG A 36 -9.01 -8.62 12.72
C ARG A 36 -9.26 -8.62 11.22
N VAL A 37 -8.38 -9.25 10.44
CA VAL A 37 -8.47 -9.23 8.97
C VAL A 37 -9.19 -10.44 8.40
N GLU A 38 -9.32 -11.53 9.17
CA GLU A 38 -10.00 -12.77 8.78
C GLU A 38 -11.38 -12.53 8.12
N PRO A 39 -12.28 -11.67 8.65
CA PRO A 39 -13.59 -11.44 8.05
C PRO A 39 -13.55 -10.89 6.63
N TYR A 40 -12.45 -10.24 6.22
CA TYR A 40 -12.33 -9.56 4.92
C TYR A 40 -11.57 -10.38 3.87
N LEU A 41 -10.95 -11.50 4.25
CA LEU A 41 -10.06 -12.26 3.36
C LEU A 41 -10.77 -12.73 2.09
N ALA A 42 -12.01 -13.21 2.21
CA ALA A 42 -12.80 -13.69 1.09
C ALA A 42 -13.14 -12.57 0.08
N GLU A 43 -13.54 -11.39 0.58
CA GLU A 43 -13.80 -10.20 -0.25
C GLU A 43 -12.53 -9.72 -0.95
N MET A 44 -11.39 -9.82 -0.25
CA MET A 44 -10.07 -9.50 -0.82
C MET A 44 -9.57 -10.57 -1.80
N GLY A 45 -10.29 -11.68 -1.95
CA GLY A 45 -9.96 -12.79 -2.84
C GLY A 45 -8.84 -13.69 -2.34
N ILE A 46 -8.46 -13.60 -1.05
CA ILE A 46 -7.45 -14.47 -0.44
C ILE A 46 -8.13 -15.81 -0.16
N THR A 47 -7.77 -16.81 -0.96
CA THR A 47 -8.44 -18.11 -0.96
C THR A 47 -7.71 -19.17 -0.14
N ARG A 48 -6.39 -19.04 0.00
CA ARG A 48 -5.52 -20.05 0.61
C ARG A 48 -4.31 -19.41 1.27
N LEU A 49 -3.85 -20.04 2.36
CA LEU A 49 -2.53 -19.84 2.95
C LEU A 49 -1.78 -21.17 2.93
N ALA A 50 -0.51 -21.18 2.53
CA ALA A 50 0.32 -22.39 2.55
C ALA A 50 1.62 -22.15 3.29
N ASN A 51 1.92 -22.99 4.29
CA ASN A 51 3.22 -23.01 4.93
C ASN A 51 4.23 -23.73 4.02
N VAL A 52 5.25 -23.00 3.57
CA VAL A 52 6.30 -23.52 2.66
C VAL A 52 7.67 -23.58 3.32
N THR A 53 7.75 -23.42 4.65
CA THR A 53 9.00 -23.50 5.42
C THR A 53 9.82 -24.74 5.09
N GLY A 54 9.16 -25.89 4.91
CA GLY A 54 9.81 -27.16 4.60
C GLY A 54 10.43 -27.27 3.20
N LEU A 55 10.28 -26.25 2.34
CA LEU A 55 10.95 -26.21 1.04
C LEU A 55 12.40 -25.73 1.13
N ASP A 56 12.81 -25.17 2.27
CA ASP A 56 14.20 -24.79 2.54
C ASP A 56 14.84 -25.61 3.68
N ARG A 57 16.10 -25.29 3.99
CA ARG A 57 16.89 -25.90 5.08
C ARG A 57 17.17 -24.93 6.24
N VAL A 58 16.75 -23.67 6.11
CA VAL A 58 17.03 -22.63 7.12
C VAL A 58 16.05 -22.75 8.28
N GLY A 59 14.81 -23.21 8.00
CA GLY A 59 13.79 -23.43 9.02
C GLY A 59 13.12 -22.14 9.51
N ILE A 60 13.29 -21.03 8.78
CA ILE A 60 12.57 -19.79 9.06
C ILE A 60 11.12 -19.94 8.56
N PRO A 61 10.11 -19.65 9.39
CA PRO A 61 8.72 -19.68 8.95
C PRO A 61 8.44 -18.83 7.71
N VAL A 62 7.99 -19.49 6.63
CA VAL A 62 7.55 -18.86 5.38
C VAL A 62 6.17 -19.36 4.97
N VAL A 63 5.28 -18.44 4.62
CA VAL A 63 3.89 -18.68 4.23
C VAL A 63 3.58 -17.96 2.92
N MET A 64 2.78 -18.57 2.06
CA MET A 64 2.24 -17.95 0.85
C MET A 64 0.76 -17.63 1.04
N ALA A 65 0.29 -16.47 0.56
CA ALA A 65 -1.12 -16.11 0.47
C ALA A 65 -1.56 -15.99 -0.99
N MET A 66 -2.66 -16.66 -1.37
CA MET A 66 -3.08 -16.75 -2.78
C MET A 66 -4.36 -15.97 -3.09
N ARG A 67 -4.26 -15.04 -4.04
CA ARG A 67 -5.34 -14.29 -4.70
C ARG A 67 -5.39 -14.61 -6.21
N PRO A 68 -6.00 -15.72 -6.64
CA PRO A 68 -5.94 -16.17 -8.04
C PRO A 68 -6.41 -15.14 -9.09
N ASN A 69 -7.33 -14.24 -8.71
CA ASN A 69 -7.89 -13.20 -9.57
C ASN A 69 -7.40 -11.79 -9.17
N SER A 70 -6.17 -11.66 -8.66
CA SER A 70 -5.53 -10.34 -8.43
C SER A 70 -5.35 -9.59 -9.75
N ARG A 71 -5.33 -8.25 -9.69
CA ARG A 71 -4.98 -7.44 -10.87
C ARG A 71 -3.47 -7.37 -11.09
N SER A 72 -2.69 -7.52 -10.01
CA SER A 72 -1.24 -7.56 -10.02
C SER A 72 -0.74 -8.95 -9.59
N VAL A 73 -0.12 -9.08 -8.41
CA VAL A 73 0.51 -10.32 -7.94
C VAL A 73 -0.51 -11.26 -7.31
N ALA A 74 -0.58 -12.50 -7.82
CA ALA A 74 -1.52 -13.52 -7.36
C ALA A 74 -1.07 -14.29 -6.11
N VAL A 75 0.22 -14.23 -5.76
CA VAL A 75 0.78 -14.93 -4.59
C VAL A 75 1.73 -14.01 -3.83
N SER A 76 1.31 -13.60 -2.64
CA SER A 76 2.13 -12.82 -1.70
C SER A 76 2.92 -13.74 -0.78
N GLN A 77 4.11 -13.30 -0.38
CA GLN A 77 5.00 -14.07 0.49
C GLN A 77 5.03 -13.45 1.89
N GLY A 78 5.04 -14.30 2.92
CA GLY A 78 5.13 -13.86 4.29
C GLY A 78 6.18 -14.63 5.04
N LYS A 79 6.92 -13.93 5.89
CA LYS A 79 7.98 -14.50 6.71
C LYS A 79 7.86 -13.99 8.14
N GLY A 80 8.28 -14.80 9.10
CA GLY A 80 8.14 -14.47 10.51
C GLY A 80 9.13 -15.22 11.38
N VAL A 81 9.29 -14.73 12.61
CA VAL A 81 10.02 -15.44 13.68
C VAL A 81 9.27 -16.67 14.18
N ASP A 82 7.96 -16.69 13.97
CA ASP A 82 7.05 -17.81 14.21
C ASP A 82 6.03 -17.90 13.05
N LEU A 83 5.20 -18.93 13.07
CA LEU A 83 4.24 -19.20 12.00
C LEU A 83 3.14 -18.13 11.93
N ASP A 84 2.70 -17.58 13.05
CA ASP A 84 1.63 -16.57 13.07
C ASP A 84 2.13 -15.24 12.51
N ALA A 85 3.37 -14.84 12.82
CA ALA A 85 4.05 -13.71 12.20
C ALA A 85 4.21 -13.90 10.68
N ALA A 86 4.56 -15.12 10.22
CA ALA A 86 4.68 -15.42 8.80
C ALA A 86 3.33 -15.35 8.07
N LYS A 87 2.27 -15.90 8.67
CA LYS A 87 0.90 -15.79 8.16
C LYS A 87 0.44 -14.34 8.08
N ALA A 88 0.60 -13.58 9.17
CA ALA A 88 0.23 -12.17 9.21
C ALA A 88 0.99 -11.36 8.17
N SER A 89 2.29 -11.65 7.96
CA SER A 89 3.08 -11.04 6.89
C SER A 89 2.49 -11.32 5.50
N ALA A 90 2.19 -12.58 5.17
CA ALA A 90 1.68 -12.96 3.85
C ALA A 90 0.30 -12.36 3.59
N VAL A 91 -0.57 -12.41 4.60
CA VAL A 91 -1.92 -11.84 4.52
C VAL A 91 -1.83 -10.33 4.35
N MET A 92 -1.07 -9.62 5.18
CA MET A 92 -1.03 -8.16 5.12
C MET A 92 -0.39 -7.62 3.84
N GLU A 93 0.62 -8.30 3.27
CA GLU A 93 1.15 -7.97 1.94
C GLU A 93 0.09 -8.11 0.85
N SER A 94 -0.70 -9.19 0.94
CA SER A 94 -1.81 -9.44 0.03
C SER A 94 -2.94 -8.41 0.18
N VAL A 95 -3.21 -7.95 1.41
CA VAL A 95 -4.18 -6.87 1.70
C VAL A 95 -3.68 -5.54 1.16
N GLU A 96 -2.41 -5.20 1.36
CA GLU A 96 -1.78 -3.98 0.82
C GLU A 96 -1.93 -3.93 -0.70
N SER A 97 -1.57 -5.01 -1.38
CA SER A 97 -1.69 -5.13 -2.84
C SER A 97 -3.14 -5.00 -3.31
N TRP A 98 -4.11 -5.57 -2.58
CA TRP A 98 -5.53 -5.45 -2.93
C TRP A 98 -6.00 -3.99 -2.96
N HIS A 99 -5.54 -3.17 -2.01
CA HIS A 99 -5.86 -1.74 -1.94
C HIS A 99 -5.13 -0.94 -3.03
N ALA A 100 -3.85 -1.24 -3.29
CA ALA A 100 -3.07 -0.58 -4.35
C ALA A 100 -3.68 -0.79 -5.76
N GLU A 101 -4.34 -1.94 -5.98
CA GLU A 101 -5.06 -2.27 -7.21
C GLU A 101 -6.43 -1.55 -7.35
N ARG A 102 -6.94 -0.94 -6.27
CA ARG A 102 -8.34 -0.47 -6.12
C ARG A 102 -8.43 0.91 -5.49
N ILE A 103 -7.60 1.83 -5.96
CA ILE A 103 -7.70 3.23 -5.57
C ILE A 103 -8.95 3.84 -6.21
N ASP A 104 -9.87 4.35 -5.38
CA ASP A 104 -11.11 5.02 -5.84
C ASP A 104 -11.04 6.55 -5.79
N LEU A 105 -9.90 7.09 -5.36
CA LEU A 105 -9.70 8.53 -5.23
C LEU A 105 -9.70 9.23 -6.60
N PRO A 106 -10.24 10.46 -6.68
CA PRO A 106 -10.21 11.24 -7.91
C PRO A 106 -8.79 11.46 -8.43
N THR A 107 -8.63 11.37 -9.75
CA THR A 107 -7.38 11.70 -10.44
C THR A 107 -7.54 12.97 -11.27
N LEU A 108 -6.44 13.68 -11.46
CA LEU A 108 -6.35 14.86 -12.32
C LEU A 108 -5.46 14.54 -13.52
N TYR A 109 -5.90 14.92 -14.72
CA TYR A 109 -5.11 14.75 -15.93
C TYR A 109 -4.47 16.07 -16.35
N GLY A 110 -3.13 16.11 -16.44
CA GLY A 110 -2.38 17.32 -16.79
C GLY A 110 -0.88 17.08 -16.84
N SER A 111 -0.14 18.05 -17.39
CA SER A 111 1.32 18.01 -17.36
C SER A 111 1.88 18.63 -16.07
N TYR A 112 3.15 18.37 -15.76
CA TYR A 112 3.80 19.02 -14.63
C TYR A 112 3.79 20.56 -14.79
N ASN A 113 4.04 21.05 -16.01
CA ASN A 113 3.99 22.46 -16.36
C ASN A 113 2.60 23.09 -16.12
N ASP A 114 1.53 22.38 -16.48
CA ASP A 114 0.15 22.86 -16.29
C ASP A 114 -0.19 23.00 -14.80
N LEU A 115 0.24 22.03 -13.99
CA LEU A 115 -0.25 21.89 -12.62
C LEU A 115 0.55 22.69 -11.59
N ARG A 116 1.88 22.79 -11.75
CA ARG A 116 2.74 23.45 -10.73
C ARG A 116 2.41 24.92 -10.47
N GLY A 117 1.73 25.58 -11.41
CA GLY A 117 1.32 26.99 -11.27
C GLY A 117 0.07 27.19 -10.44
N THR A 118 -0.72 26.14 -10.20
CA THR A 118 -2.03 26.23 -9.53
C THR A 118 -2.13 25.41 -8.25
N ARG A 119 -1.23 24.43 -8.05
CA ARG A 119 -1.22 23.54 -6.88
C ARG A 119 0.18 23.01 -6.62
N GLN A 120 0.40 22.53 -5.39
CA GLN A 120 1.64 21.82 -5.06
C GLN A 120 1.63 20.45 -5.75
N VAL A 121 2.66 20.16 -6.54
CA VAL A 121 2.89 18.87 -7.17
C VAL A 121 4.34 18.45 -7.00
N ALA A 122 4.58 17.17 -6.76
CA ALA A 122 5.94 16.64 -6.71
C ALA A 122 6.57 16.68 -8.11
N ASP A 123 7.83 17.10 -8.18
CA ASP A 123 8.61 17.12 -9.43
C ASP A 123 8.99 15.69 -9.83
N PRO A 124 8.46 15.14 -10.95
CA PRO A 124 8.74 13.78 -11.35
C PRO A 124 10.20 13.53 -11.74
N THR A 125 11.00 14.58 -11.98
CA THR A 125 12.42 14.44 -12.25
C THR A 125 13.24 13.99 -11.02
N GLN A 126 12.67 14.13 -9.81
CA GLN A 126 13.27 13.72 -8.55
C GLN A 126 12.98 12.27 -8.18
N PHE A 127 12.07 11.60 -8.91
CA PHE A 127 11.77 10.18 -8.69
C PHE A 127 12.74 9.25 -9.42
N PRO A 128 12.87 7.99 -8.97
CA PRO A 128 13.64 6.98 -9.68
C PRO A 128 13.17 6.86 -11.13
N LYS A 129 14.10 7.01 -12.08
CA LYS A 129 13.81 6.93 -13.51
C LYS A 129 14.04 5.53 -14.03
N THR A 130 13.13 5.04 -14.86
CA THR A 130 13.38 3.87 -15.71
C THR A 130 14.20 4.29 -16.93
N ARG A 131 15.03 3.39 -17.46
CA ARG A 131 15.86 3.67 -18.66
C ARG A 131 15.02 4.07 -19.88
N SER A 132 13.76 3.63 -19.93
CA SER A 132 12.81 3.90 -21.00
C SER A 132 11.80 5.00 -20.63
N SER A 133 12.07 5.80 -19.60
CA SER A 133 11.15 6.89 -19.22
C SER A 133 11.00 7.88 -20.37
N ARG A 134 9.76 8.16 -20.73
CA ARG A 134 9.39 9.19 -21.71
C ARG A 134 8.97 10.50 -21.04
N PHE A 135 9.19 10.62 -19.74
CA PHE A 135 8.75 11.79 -19.00
C PHE A 135 9.45 13.05 -19.52
N HIS A 136 8.65 14.07 -19.80
CA HIS A 136 9.08 15.45 -19.96
C HIS A 136 8.03 16.36 -19.29
N PRO A 137 8.36 17.60 -18.88
CA PRO A 137 7.47 18.45 -18.10
C PRO A 137 6.10 18.77 -18.72
N ASP A 138 5.97 18.69 -20.04
CA ASP A 138 4.72 18.88 -20.81
C ASP A 138 3.95 17.58 -21.09
N LEU A 139 4.48 16.42 -20.69
CA LEU A 139 3.78 15.15 -20.83
C LEU A 139 2.58 15.14 -19.90
N LYS A 140 1.38 15.00 -20.47
CA LYS A 140 0.16 14.86 -19.67
C LYS A 140 0.09 13.46 -19.08
N ILE A 141 -0.04 13.40 -17.77
CA ILE A 141 -0.15 12.16 -16.99
C ILE A 141 -1.28 12.31 -15.98
N LEU A 142 -1.65 11.20 -15.34
CA LEU A 142 -2.59 11.21 -14.22
C LEU A 142 -1.84 11.58 -12.93
N TRP A 143 -2.49 12.40 -12.12
CA TRP A 143 -2.05 12.85 -10.82
C TRP A 143 -3.11 12.49 -9.78
N ILE A 144 -2.67 12.22 -8.56
CA ILE A 144 -3.55 11.90 -7.43
C ILE A 144 -3.13 12.73 -6.22
N GLU A 145 -4.10 13.10 -5.39
CA GLU A 145 -3.85 13.83 -4.17
C GLU A 145 -3.17 12.94 -3.11
N SER A 146 -2.26 13.56 -2.36
CA SER A 146 -1.52 12.96 -1.26
C SER A 146 -1.26 14.01 -0.19
N VAL A 147 -0.77 13.60 0.98
CA VAL A 147 -0.42 14.52 2.06
C VAL A 147 1.08 14.45 2.30
N ASN A 148 1.75 15.60 2.28
CA ASN A 148 3.14 15.69 2.69
C ASN A 148 3.22 15.52 4.22
N LEU A 149 3.86 14.46 4.70
CA LEU A 149 3.92 14.15 6.13
C LEU A 149 4.74 15.16 6.95
N CYS A 150 5.63 15.94 6.33
CA CYS A 150 6.43 16.95 7.01
C CYS A 150 5.72 18.30 7.13
N THR A 151 4.93 18.68 6.12
CA THR A 151 4.24 19.99 6.09
C THR A 151 2.74 19.89 6.36
N ALA A 152 2.17 18.68 6.34
CA ALA A 152 0.73 18.40 6.39
C ALA A 152 -0.08 19.04 5.24
N GLU A 153 0.59 19.44 4.16
CA GLU A 153 -0.05 20.08 3.01
C GLU A 153 -0.44 19.05 1.94
N PRO A 154 -1.52 19.31 1.17
CA PRO A 154 -1.90 18.46 0.05
C PRO A 154 -0.92 18.63 -1.12
N TRP A 155 -0.44 17.50 -1.65
CA TRP A 155 0.48 17.44 -2.78
C TRP A 155 -0.07 16.50 -3.84
N GLY A 156 -0.03 16.92 -5.10
CA GLY A 156 -0.26 16.03 -6.23
C GLY A 156 0.98 15.20 -6.53
N ILE A 157 0.82 13.88 -6.66
CA ILE A 157 1.87 12.98 -7.13
C ILE A 157 1.41 12.24 -8.39
N PRO A 158 2.31 11.80 -9.28
CA PRO A 158 1.93 10.96 -10.42
C PRO A 158 1.19 9.71 -9.93
N TYR A 159 0.03 9.43 -10.51
CA TYR A 159 -0.81 8.30 -10.12
C TYR A 159 -0.08 6.96 -10.27
N GLU A 160 0.79 6.84 -11.29
CA GLU A 160 1.65 5.67 -11.53
C GLU A 160 2.61 5.34 -10.38
N MET A 161 2.83 6.27 -9.44
CA MET A 161 3.67 6.05 -8.26
C MET A 161 2.93 5.38 -7.08
N VAL A 162 1.60 5.26 -7.16
CA VAL A 162 0.80 4.71 -6.05
C VAL A 162 -0.05 3.51 -6.43
N HIS A 163 -0.44 3.36 -7.69
CA HIS A 163 -1.19 2.19 -8.14
C HIS A 163 -0.26 1.04 -8.55
N THR A 164 -0.78 -0.18 -8.55
CA THR A 164 -0.07 -1.38 -9.02
C THR A 164 -0.96 -2.19 -9.96
#